data_AF-X1RH80-F1
#
_entry.id   AF-X1RH80-F1
#
_cell.length_a   1.000
_cell.length_b   1.000
_cell.length_c   1.000
_cell.angle_alpha   90.00
_cell.angle_beta   90.00
_cell.angle_gamma   90.00
#
_symmetry.space_group_name_H-M   'P 1'
#
loop_
_entity.id
_entity.type
_entity.pdbx_description
1 polymer ?
#
loop_
_entity_poly.entity_id
_entity_poly.type
_entity_poly.pdbx_seq_one_letter_code
_entity_poly.pdbx_strand_id
1 'polypeptide(L)'
;AHPDATIHLRRPGFIKIPGLSRLSSGFTHYLEIRKTIHKKSINAIVLYGVPTNGLQTTYLARKFNLPVVFRAIDIPHQLVPHSILRPIVRLLEKKVYSRADLLLPHTPKEAE
;
A
#
# COMPACT_ATOMS: atom_id res chain seq x y z
N ALA A 1 -8.24 18.34 19.24
CA ALA A 1 -9.20 17.54 18.45
C ALA A 1 -9.37 18.19 17.08
N HIS A 2 -9.65 17.42 16.03
CA HIS A 2 -9.89 17.95 14.67
C HIS A 2 -11.38 17.78 14.33
N PRO A 3 -12.25 18.76 14.65
CA PRO A 3 -13.71 18.62 14.53
C PRO A 3 -14.18 18.42 13.09
N ASP A 4 -13.45 18.95 12.10
CA ASP A 4 -13.80 18.83 10.68
C ASP A 4 -13.27 17.53 10.03
N ALA A 5 -12.56 16.69 10.78
CA ALA A 5 -12.00 15.45 10.25
C ALA A 5 -13.11 14.43 9.94
N THR A 6 -13.20 14.00 8.68
CA THR A 6 -14.14 12.98 8.24
C THR A 6 -13.42 11.71 7.82
N ILE A 7 -13.92 10.55 8.23
CA ILE A 7 -13.37 9.24 7.86
C ILE A 7 -14.32 8.55 6.89
N HIS A 8 -13.78 8.11 5.74
CA HIS A 8 -14.51 7.30 4.76
C HIS A 8 -13.85 5.93 4.60
N LEU A 9 -14.48 4.89 5.14
CA LEU A 9 -13.99 3.52 5.01
C LEU A 9 -14.40 2.91 3.65
N ARG A 10 -13.40 2.50 2.87
CA ARG A 10 -13.57 1.76 1.61
C ARG A 10 -13.04 0.34 1.76
N ARG A 11 -13.84 -0.66 1.40
CA ARG A 11 -13.50 -2.08 1.52
C ARG A 11 -13.61 -2.76 0.16
N PRO A 12 -12.55 -2.75 -0.66
CA PRO A 12 -12.56 -3.49 -1.92
C PRO A 12 -12.80 -4.97 -1.68
N GLY A 13 -13.74 -5.57 -2.42
CA GLY A 13 -13.98 -7.01 -2.38
C GLY A 13 -12.83 -7.81 -3.01
N PHE A 14 -12.81 -9.13 -2.83
CA PHE A 14 -11.90 -10.05 -3.51
C PHE A 14 -12.51 -11.46 -3.55
N ILE A 15 -11.96 -12.33 -4.40
CA ILE A 15 -12.44 -13.70 -4.58
C ILE A 15 -11.76 -14.62 -3.55
N LYS A 16 -12.51 -15.31 -2.70
CA LYS A 16 -11.98 -16.15 -1.59
C LYS A 16 -11.51 -17.54 -2.05
N ILE A 17 -10.73 -17.61 -3.14
CA ILE A 17 -10.12 -18.85 -3.61
C ILE A 17 -8.61 -18.79 -3.33
N PRO A 18 -7.98 -19.84 -2.78
CA PRO A 18 -6.53 -19.88 -2.58
C PRO A 18 -5.77 -19.53 -3.88
N GLY A 19 -4.74 -18.69 -3.78
CA GLY A 19 -4.03 -18.15 -4.95
C GLY A 19 -4.74 -16.96 -5.61
N LEU A 20 -5.98 -17.16 -6.07
CA LEU A 20 -6.76 -16.11 -6.76
C LEU A 20 -7.16 -14.94 -5.85
N SER A 21 -7.28 -15.18 -4.55
CA SER A 21 -7.56 -14.15 -3.53
C SER A 21 -6.56 -13.01 -3.54
N ARG A 22 -5.27 -13.29 -3.66
CA ARG A 22 -4.23 -12.26 -3.68
C ARG A 22 -4.28 -11.44 -4.97
N LEU A 23 -4.45 -12.12 -6.11
CA LEU A 23 -4.54 -11.48 -7.42
C LEU A 23 -5.78 -10.60 -7.54
N SER A 24 -6.95 -11.15 -7.20
CA SER A 24 -8.21 -10.40 -7.21
C SER A 24 -8.18 -9.24 -6.24
N SER A 25 -7.62 -9.41 -5.04
CA SER A 25 -7.46 -8.31 -4.08
C SER A 25 -6.56 -7.21 -4.64
N GLY A 26 -5.41 -7.53 -5.23
CA GLY A 26 -4.54 -6.52 -5.83
C GLY A 26 -5.23 -5.74 -6.96
N PHE A 27 -6.04 -6.41 -7.77
CA PHE A 27 -6.80 -5.79 -8.85
C PHE A 27 -7.92 -4.88 -8.35
N THR A 28 -8.73 -5.34 -7.38
CA THR A 28 -9.83 -4.53 -6.84
C THR A 28 -9.32 -3.32 -6.07
N HIS A 29 -8.19 -3.44 -5.38
CA HIS A 29 -7.52 -2.30 -4.73
C HIS A 29 -7.02 -1.29 -5.76
N TYR A 30 -6.40 -1.74 -6.85
CA TYR A 30 -5.99 -0.84 -7.94
C TYR A 30 -7.18 -0.02 -8.46
N LEU A 31 -8.32 -0.68 -8.73
CA LEU A 31 -9.52 0.01 -9.21
C LEU A 31 -10.05 1.03 -8.20
N GLU A 32 -10.12 0.66 -6.92
CA GLU A 32 -10.66 1.54 -5.88
C GLU A 32 -9.73 2.73 -5.59
N ILE A 33 -8.40 2.53 -5.58
CA ILE A 33 -7.40 3.59 -5.43
C ILE A 33 -7.53 4.57 -6.61
N ARG A 34 -7.54 4.05 -7.85
CA ARG A 34 -7.69 4.88 -9.05
C ARG A 34 -8.98 5.69 -9.03
N LYS A 35 -10.10 5.06 -8.65
CA LYS A 35 -11.40 5.71 -8.53
C LYS A 35 -11.38 6.78 -7.44
N THR A 36 -10.72 6.51 -6.30
CA THR A 36 -10.63 7.46 -5.19
C THR A 36 -9.82 8.68 -5.59
N ILE A 37 -8.65 8.50 -6.21
CA ILE A 37 -7.81 9.60 -6.71
C ILE A 37 -8.58 10.50 -7.70
N HIS A 38 -9.38 9.94 -8.60
CA HIS A 38 -10.15 10.76 -9.56
C HIS A 38 -11.36 11.46 -8.92
N LYS A 39 -12.06 10.78 -8.02
CA LYS A 39 -13.33 11.28 -7.46
C LYS A 39 -13.14 12.19 -6.25
N LYS A 40 -11.95 12.18 -5.65
CA LYS A 40 -11.63 12.93 -4.44
C LYS A 40 -10.39 13.76 -4.74
N SER A 41 -10.41 15.02 -4.36
CA SER A 41 -9.28 15.94 -4.46
C SER A 41 -8.22 15.59 -3.41
N ILE A 42 -7.60 14.41 -3.55
CA ILE A 42 -6.56 13.92 -2.64
C ILE A 42 -5.29 14.70 -2.90
N ASN A 43 -4.68 15.28 -1.86
CA ASN A 43 -3.43 16.03 -1.97
C ASN A 43 -2.19 15.23 -1.55
N ALA A 44 -2.37 14.14 -0.80
CA ALA A 44 -1.29 13.27 -0.34
C ALA A 44 -1.83 11.89 0.01
N ILE A 45 -0.96 10.88 -0.01
CA ILE A 45 -1.30 9.51 0.35
C ILE A 45 -0.39 9.05 1.48
N VAL A 46 -0.98 8.59 2.59
CA VAL A 46 -0.27 7.86 3.64
C VAL A 46 -0.47 6.36 3.42
N LEU A 47 0.61 5.66 3.11
CA LEU A 47 0.60 4.26 2.72
C LEU A 47 1.19 3.37 3.82
N TYR A 48 0.54 2.24 4.08
CA TYR A 48 0.91 1.27 5.12
C TYR A 48 1.24 -0.13 4.58
N GLY A 49 0.69 -0.49 3.43
CA GLY A 49 0.80 -1.84 2.88
C GLY A 49 1.75 -1.92 1.69
N VAL A 50 2.31 -3.12 1.46
CA VAL A 50 3.28 -3.37 0.39
C VAL A 50 2.68 -4.16 -0.78
N PRO A 51 2.39 -5.48 -0.67
CA PRO A 51 2.04 -6.27 -1.85
C PRO A 51 0.62 -6.01 -2.38
N THR A 52 -0.35 -5.80 -1.49
CA THR A 52 -1.78 -5.76 -1.87
C THR A 52 -2.20 -4.40 -2.41
N ASN A 53 -1.67 -3.31 -1.85
CA ASN A 53 -2.02 -1.95 -2.24
C ASN A 53 -0.81 -1.04 -2.48
N GLY A 54 0.38 -1.37 -1.96
CA GLY A 54 1.55 -0.48 -2.05
C GLY A 54 2.07 -0.30 -3.46
N LEU A 55 2.15 -1.39 -4.23
CA LEU A 55 2.57 -1.30 -5.64
C LEU A 55 1.57 -0.51 -6.48
N GLN A 56 0.28 -0.74 -6.24
CA GLN A 56 -0.83 -0.09 -6.93
C GLN A 56 -0.86 1.40 -6.60
N THR A 57 -0.76 1.74 -5.32
CA THR A 57 -0.71 3.11 -4.80
C THR A 57 0.49 3.86 -5.36
N THR A 58 1.72 3.34 -5.20
CA THR A 58 2.93 4.04 -5.67
C THR A 58 2.96 4.21 -7.19
N TYR A 59 2.42 3.25 -7.95
CA TYR A 59 2.27 3.39 -9.40
C TYR A 59 1.28 4.49 -9.78
N LEU A 60 0.08 4.46 -9.18
CA LEU A 60 -0.96 5.46 -9.48
C LEU A 60 -0.56 6.85 -8.98
N ALA A 61 0.00 6.97 -7.79
CA ALA A 61 0.43 8.23 -7.21
C ALA A 61 1.42 8.96 -8.13
N ARG A 62 2.43 8.27 -8.65
CA ARG A 62 3.36 8.82 -9.65
C ARG A 62 2.65 9.28 -10.92
N LYS A 63 1.69 8.49 -11.43
CA LYS A 63 0.91 8.85 -12.62
C LYS A 63 0.09 10.13 -12.41
N PHE A 64 -0.37 10.39 -11.18
CA PHE A 64 -1.17 11.56 -10.82
C PHE A 64 -0.38 12.66 -10.10
N ASN A 65 0.96 12.56 -10.03
CA ASN A 65 1.84 13.49 -9.32
C ASN A 65 1.42 13.74 -7.85
N LEU A 66 1.02 12.67 -7.15
CA LEU A 66 0.64 12.74 -5.72
C LEU A 66 1.80 12.30 -4.82
N PRO A 67 2.12 13.07 -3.77
CA PRO A 67 3.12 12.67 -2.79
C PRO A 67 2.64 11.48 -1.95
N VAL A 68 3.53 10.53 -1.73
CA VAL A 68 3.32 9.30 -0.96
C VAL A 68 4.26 9.28 0.24
N VAL A 69 3.67 9.25 1.43
CA VAL A 69 4.37 8.97 2.68
C VAL A 69 4.14 7.51 3.03
N PHE A 70 5.19 6.70 3.06
CA PHE A 70 5.10 5.33 3.53
C PHE A 70 5.35 5.29 5.03
N ARG A 71 4.38 4.80 5.80
CA ARG A 71 4.53 4.57 7.23
C ARG A 71 4.75 3.07 7.48
N ALA A 72 5.98 2.70 7.81
CA ALA A 72 6.28 1.35 8.22
C ALA A 72 5.74 1.12 9.63
N ILE A 73 5.01 0.02 9.80
CA ILE A 73 4.46 -0.44 11.07
C ILE A 73 5.08 -1.78 11.46
N ASP A 74 5.45 -2.57 10.45
CA ASP A 74 5.96 -3.92 10.58
C ASP A 74 6.99 -4.16 9.48
N ILE A 75 7.64 -5.34 9.49
CA ILE A 75 8.53 -5.84 8.44
C ILE A 75 7.78 -6.92 7.63
N PRO A 76 7.03 -6.58 6.56
CA PRO A 76 6.05 -7.46 5.95
C PRO A 76 6.66 -8.77 5.42
N HIS A 77 7.85 -8.72 4.85
CA HIS A 77 8.52 -9.91 4.32
C HIS A 77 8.87 -10.94 5.41
N GLN A 78 9.04 -10.53 6.67
CA GLN A 78 9.29 -11.45 7.80
C GLN A 78 8.00 -12.12 8.29
N LEU A 79 6.85 -11.47 8.11
CA LEU A 79 5.54 -11.97 8.51
C LEU A 79 4.97 -13.02 7.54
N VAL A 80 5.57 -13.19 6.35
CA VAL A 80 5.11 -14.17 5.37
C VAL A 80 5.39 -15.59 5.88
N PRO A 81 4.36 -16.45 6.05
CA PRO A 81 4.55 -17.81 6.57
C PRO A 81 5.39 -18.69 5.65
N HIS A 82 5.21 -18.54 4.33
CA HIS A 82 5.94 -19.32 3.34
C HIS A 82 7.30 -18.68 3.06
N SER A 83 8.37 -19.35 3.47
CA SER A 83 9.77 -18.91 3.29
C SER A 83 10.11 -18.58 1.84
N ILE A 84 9.58 -19.34 0.88
CA ILE A 84 9.78 -19.16 -0.56
C ILE A 84 9.25 -17.81 -1.05
N LEU A 85 8.20 -17.28 -0.42
CA LEU A 85 7.59 -15.99 -0.81
C LEU A 85 8.28 -14.79 -0.16
N ARG A 86 9.07 -14.98 0.90
CA ARG A 86 9.80 -13.89 1.59
C ARG A 86 10.70 -13.06 0.67
N PRO A 87 11.56 -13.65 -0.19
CA PRO A 87 12.40 -12.85 -1.09
C PRO A 87 11.57 -12.04 -2.11
N ILE A 88 10.45 -12.61 -2.57
CA ILE A 88 9.52 -11.91 -3.47
C ILE A 88 8.92 -10.71 -2.76
N VAL A 89 8.40 -10.89 -1.53
CA VAL A 89 7.83 -9.79 -0.77
C VAL A 89 8.87 -8.73 -0.42
N ARG A 90 10.11 -9.12 -0.09
CA ARG A 90 11.23 -8.18 0.12
C ARG A 90 11.55 -7.36 -1.12
N LEU A 91 11.47 -7.95 -2.32
CA LEU A 91 11.65 -7.22 -3.57
C LEU A 91 10.52 -6.20 -3.80
N LEU A 92 9.27 -6.60 -3.52
CA LEU A 92 8.12 -5.69 -3.62
C LEU A 92 8.22 -4.55 -2.61
N GLU A 93 8.69 -4.84 -1.40
CA GLU A 93 8.94 -3.88 -0.33
C GLU A 93 9.94 -2.81 -0.77
N LYS A 94 11.13 -3.22 -1.22
CA LYS A 94 12.13 -2.30 -1.80
C LYS A 94 11.55 -1.46 -2.92
N LYS A 95 10.74 -2.06 -3.79
CA LYS A 95 10.07 -1.37 -4.89
C LYS A 95 9.00 -0.40 -4.42
N VAL A 96 8.34 -0.61 -3.27
CA VAL A 96 7.37 0.35 -2.73
C VAL A 96 8.12 1.49 -2.02
N TYR A 97 9.12 1.16 -1.22
CA TYR A 97 9.89 2.13 -0.43
C TYR A 97 10.65 3.11 -1.32
N SER A 98 11.34 2.61 -2.36
CA SER A 98 12.01 3.45 -3.37
C SER A 98 11.07 4.36 -4.18
N ARG A 99 9.75 4.20 -4.03
CA ARG A 99 8.75 5.00 -4.72
C ARG A 99 7.95 5.90 -3.81
N ALA A 100 8.17 5.82 -2.50
CA ALA A 100 7.63 6.77 -1.55
C ALA A 100 8.52 8.02 -1.52
N ASP A 101 7.91 9.18 -1.34
CA ASP A 101 8.61 10.45 -1.21
C ASP A 101 9.19 10.63 0.21
N LEU A 102 8.57 9.96 1.19
CA LEU A 102 9.04 9.92 2.57
C LEU A 102 8.76 8.54 3.18
N LEU A 103 9.76 7.97 3.84
CA LEU A 103 9.62 6.75 4.63
C LEU A 103 9.66 7.11 6.11
N LEU A 104 8.59 6.79 6.82
CA LEU A 104 8.41 7.00 8.25
C LEU A 104 8.43 5.65 8.97
N PRO A 105 9.59 5.22 9.48
CA PRO A 105 9.68 3.99 10.25
C PRO A 105 9.09 4.20 11.64
N HIS A 106 8.43 3.18 12.20
CA HIS A 106 8.04 3.17 13.61
C HIS A 106 9.25 2.85 14.49
N THR A 107 10.15 1.97 14.03
CA THR A 107 11.35 1.59 14.77
C THR A 107 12.61 1.72 13.89
N PRO A 108 13.81 1.94 14.46
CA PRO A 108 15.05 2.06 13.68
C PRO A 108 15.29 0.86 12.75
N LYS A 109 14.89 -0.34 13.16
CA LYS A 109 15.05 -1.58 12.39
C LYS A 109 14.24 -1.60 11.09
N GLU A 110 13.16 -0.83 11.00
CA GLU A 110 12.33 -0.71 9.78
C GLU A 110 12.92 0.27 8.76
N ALA A 111 13.95 1.04 9.15
CA ALA A 111 14.64 1.99 8.29
C ALA A 111 15.83 1.37 7.52
N GLU A 112 16.22 0.13 7.87
CA GLU A 112 17.34 -0.63 7.30
C GLU A 112 16.96 -1.44 6.04
#